data_AF-A0A838KI43-F1
#
_entry.id   AF-A0A838KI43-F1
#
_cell.length_a   1.000
_cell.length_b   1.000
_cell.length_c   1.000
_cell.angle_alpha   90.00
_cell.angle_beta   90.00
_cell.angle_gamma   90.00
#
_symmetry.space_group_name_H-M   'P 1'
#
loop_
_entity.id
_entity.type
_entity.pdbx_description
1 polymer ?
#
loop_
_entity_poly.entity_id
_entity_poly.type
_entity_poly.pdbx_seq_one_letter_code
_entity_poly.pdbx_strand_id
1 'polypeptide(L)'
;ALGCEVDAWETTYLHVLAGADPVFAWISGTGARPILQALSDEQREVFVSEYKALLRVAYPEQPHGTVLPFRRVFVVARRHQTPA
;
A
#
# COMPACT_ATOMS: atom_id res chain seq x y z
N ALA A 1 13.26 26.23 14.43
CA ALA A 1 11.91 25.64 14.36
C ALA A 1 11.02 26.50 13.46
N LEU A 2 10.13 25.92 12.65
CA LEU A 2 9.30 26.64 11.67
C LEU A 2 8.09 27.39 12.29
N GLY A 3 7.94 27.40 13.61
CA GLY A 3 6.85 28.10 14.31
C GLY A 3 5.47 27.43 14.19
N CYS A 4 5.43 26.14 13.88
CA CYS A 4 4.19 25.37 13.77
C CYS A 4 3.96 24.49 15.01
N GLU A 5 2.70 24.44 15.45
CA GLU A 5 2.17 23.37 16.27
C GLU A 5 1.82 22.19 15.35
N VAL A 6 2.28 20.99 15.66
CA VAL A 6 2.12 19.81 14.79
C VAL A 6 1.39 18.70 15.53
N ASP A 7 0.39 18.14 14.88
CA ASP A 7 -0.25 16.87 15.23
C ASP A 7 0.09 15.85 14.14
N ALA A 8 0.68 14.72 14.52
CA ALA A 8 1.11 13.69 13.59
C ALA A 8 0.75 12.32 14.15
N TRP A 9 0.13 11.49 13.32
CA TRP A 9 -0.31 10.16 13.71
C TRP A 9 -0.22 9.16 12.56
N GLU A 10 -0.36 7.89 12.91
CA GLU A 10 -0.46 6.80 11.95
C GLU A 10 -1.80 6.08 12.14
N THR A 11 -2.42 5.69 11.03
CA THR A 11 -3.55 4.76 11.03
C THR A 11 -3.27 3.63 10.04
N THR A 12 -3.41 2.40 10.50
CA THR A 12 -3.41 1.22 9.63
C THR A 12 -4.84 0.79 9.35
N TYR A 13 -5.31 1.03 8.13
CA TYR A 13 -6.60 0.54 7.65
C TYR A 13 -6.46 -0.92 7.22
N LEU A 14 -7.51 -1.72 7.43
CA LEU A 14 -7.54 -3.12 6.99
C LEU A 14 -8.52 -3.25 5.83
N HIS A 15 -8.02 -3.60 4.65
CA HIS A 15 -8.86 -3.94 3.51
C HIS A 15 -9.06 -5.44 3.43
N VAL A 16 -10.31 -5.88 3.38
CA VAL A 16 -10.65 -7.28 3.15
C VAL A 16 -10.87 -7.47 1.65
N LEU A 17 -9.99 -8.22 1.02
CA LEU A 17 -9.97 -8.41 -0.43
C LEU A 17 -10.44 -9.83 -0.80
N ALA A 18 -11.06 -9.97 -1.96
CA ALA A 18 -11.58 -11.24 -2.47
C ALA A 18 -11.05 -11.55 -3.88
N GLY A 19 -10.98 -12.84 -4.22
CA GLY A 19 -10.48 -13.34 -5.51
C GLY A 19 -9.20 -14.17 -5.38
N ALA A 20 -8.67 -14.65 -6.52
CA ALA A 20 -7.58 -15.63 -6.54
C ALA A 20 -6.18 -15.07 -6.22
N ASP A 21 -5.89 -13.84 -6.65
CA ASP A 21 -4.63 -13.12 -6.32
C ASP A 21 -4.95 -11.69 -5.89
N PRO A 22 -5.74 -11.52 -4.81
CA PRO A 22 -6.44 -10.28 -4.54
C PRO A 22 -5.48 -9.14 -4.19
N VAL A 23 -4.40 -9.45 -3.47
CA VAL A 23 -3.35 -8.48 -3.13
C VAL A 23 -2.57 -8.05 -4.38
N PHE A 24 -2.20 -8.98 -5.27
CA PHE A 24 -1.50 -8.66 -6.52
C PHE A 24 -2.34 -7.74 -7.40
N ALA A 25 -3.63 -8.05 -7.55
CA ALA A 25 -4.56 -7.22 -8.32
C ALA A 25 -4.65 -5.79 -7.76
N TRP A 26 -4.73 -5.65 -6.43
CA TRP A 26 -4.78 -4.35 -5.76
C TRP A 26 -3.49 -3.53 -5.96
N ILE A 27 -2.32 -4.12 -5.71
CA ILE A 27 -1.04 -3.40 -5.79
C ILE A 27 -0.63 -3.06 -7.23
N SER A 28 -1.09 -3.85 -8.21
CA SER A 28 -0.86 -3.58 -9.64
C SER A 28 -1.46 -2.25 -10.09
N GLY A 29 -2.55 -1.81 -9.44
CA GLY A 29 -3.20 -0.53 -9.70
C GLY A 29 -2.56 0.68 -9.00
N THR A 30 -1.76 0.47 -7.94
CA THR A 30 -1.37 1.53 -7.01
C THR A 30 0.14 1.76 -6.91
N GLY A 31 0.94 0.69 -6.74
CA GLY A 31 2.37 0.80 -6.46
C GLY A 31 3.28 -0.06 -7.34
N ALA A 32 2.77 -1.19 -7.86
CA ALA A 32 3.58 -2.12 -8.65
C ALA A 32 3.68 -1.75 -10.14
N ARG A 33 2.83 -0.83 -10.63
CA ARG A 33 2.77 -0.46 -12.05
C ARG A 33 4.13 -0.05 -12.66
N PRO A 34 4.94 0.83 -12.04
CA PRO A 34 6.22 1.23 -12.61
C PRO A 34 7.19 0.04 -12.75
N ILE A 35 7.19 -0.87 -11.78
CA ILE A 35 8.05 -2.07 -11.79
C ILE A 35 7.60 -2.99 -12.93
N LEU A 36 6.31 -3.28 -13.03
CA LEU A 36 5.77 -4.16 -14.06
C LEU A 36 5.97 -3.61 -15.48
N GLN A 37 5.92 -2.28 -15.63
CA GLN A 37 6.16 -1.60 -16.93
C GLN A 37 7.63 -1.58 -17.34
N ALA A 38 8.57 -1.69 -16.40
CA ALA A 38 10.00 -1.70 -16.69
C ALA A 38 10.52 -3.07 -17.19
N LEU A 39 9.72 -4.13 -17.06
CA LEU A 39 10.09 -5.48 -17.48
C LEU A 39 9.69 -5.75 -18.94
N SER A 40 10.52 -6.53 -19.65
CA SER A 40 10.11 -7.19 -20.90
C SER A 40 8.96 -8.18 -20.63
N ASP A 41 8.26 -8.61 -21.68
CA ASP A 41 7.11 -9.50 -21.52
C ASP A 41 7.52 -10.86 -20.93
N GLU A 42 8.67 -11.42 -21.35
CA GLU A 42 9.20 -12.68 -20.79
C GLU A 42 9.57 -12.53 -19.30
N GLN A 43 10.21 -11.41 -18.93
CA GLN A 43 10.55 -11.15 -17.53
C GLN A 43 9.31 -10.89 -16.68
N ARG A 44 8.30 -10.22 -17.24
CA ARG A 44 7.06 -9.89 -16.54
C ARG A 44 6.30 -11.15 -16.17
N GLU A 45 6.20 -12.13 -17.06
CA GLU A 45 5.47 -13.38 -16.78
C GLU A 45 6.08 -14.13 -15.59
N VAL A 46 7.40 -14.34 -15.62
CA VAL A 46 8.14 -15.01 -14.53
C VAL A 46 8.00 -14.22 -13.23
N PHE A 47 8.24 -12.91 -13.27
CA PHE A 47 8.14 -12.04 -12.10
C PHE A 47 6.74 -12.06 -11.48
N VAL A 48 5.68 -11.97 -12.29
CA VAL A 48 4.30 -11.97 -11.80
C VAL A 48 3.95 -13.30 -11.15
N SER A 49 4.38 -14.42 -11.73
CA SER A 49 4.16 -15.76 -11.17
C SER A 49 4.80 -15.90 -9.77
N GLU A 50 6.08 -15.58 -9.66
CA GLU A 50 6.82 -15.64 -8.40
C GLU A 50 6.25 -14.66 -7.37
N TYR A 51 5.92 -13.44 -7.80
CA TYR A 51 5.42 -12.42 -6.89
C TYR A 51 4.05 -12.78 -6.33
N LYS A 52 3.14 -13.33 -7.16
CA LYS A 52 1.86 -13.87 -6.68
C LYS A 52 2.04 -14.99 -5.66
N ALA A 53 2.97 -15.92 -5.91
CA ALA A 53 3.25 -17.01 -4.98
C ALA A 53 3.72 -16.48 -3.61
N LEU A 54 4.64 -15.52 -3.60
CA LEU A 54 5.09 -14.86 -2.38
C LEU A 54 3.98 -14.10 -1.66
N LEU A 55 3.10 -13.42 -2.41
CA LEU A 55 1.98 -12.67 -1.83
C LEU A 55 0.94 -13.58 -1.18
N ARG A 56 0.66 -14.76 -1.73
CA ARG A 56 -0.26 -15.74 -1.09
C ARG A 56 0.29 -16.26 0.24
N VAL A 57 1.61 -16.39 0.36
CA VAL A 57 2.26 -16.76 1.63
C VAL A 57 2.21 -15.62 2.63
N ALA A 58 2.50 -14.39 2.19
CA ALA A 58 2.51 -13.21 3.07
C ALA A 58 1.11 -12.76 3.51
N TYR A 59 0.10 -12.96 2.67
CA TYR A 59 -1.29 -12.59 2.89
C TYR A 59 -2.20 -13.80 2.65
N PRO A 60 -2.26 -14.74 3.60
CA PRO A 60 -3.07 -15.94 3.46
C PRO A 60 -4.56 -15.59 3.46
N GLU A 61 -5.33 -16.28 2.60
CA GLU A 61 -6.78 -16.18 2.57
C GLU A 61 -7.41 -16.65 3.88
N GLN A 62 -8.41 -15.92 4.36
CA GLN A 62 -9.21 -16.27 5.53
C GLN A 62 -10.67 -16.50 5.10
N PRO A 63 -11.53 -17.11 5.94
CA PRO A 63 -12.95 -17.29 5.60
C PRO A 63 -13.70 -16.00 5.26
N HIS A 64 -13.22 -14.85 5.72
CA HIS A 64 -13.77 -13.53 5.43
C HIS A 64 -13.10 -12.83 4.25
N GLY A 65 -12.03 -13.39 3.67
CA GLY A 65 -11.22 -12.80 2.61
C GLY A 65 -9.76 -12.62 3.03
N THR A 66 -8.94 -12.06 2.13
CA THR A 66 -7.52 -11.76 2.39
C THR A 66 -7.39 -10.36 2.98
N VAL A 67 -6.79 -10.25 4.17
CA VAL A 67 -6.59 -8.95 4.82
C VAL A 67 -5.31 -8.28 4.33
N LEU A 68 -5.44 -7.08 3.75
CA LEU A 68 -4.32 -6.22 3.36
C LEU A 68 -4.24 -4.99 4.31
N PRO A 69 -3.23 -4.92 5.19
CA PRO A 69 -2.97 -3.75 6.00
C PRO A 69 -2.45 -2.59 5.14
N PHE A 70 -3.02 -1.41 5.34
CA PHE A 70 -2.71 -0.21 4.57
C PHE A 70 -2.45 0.98 5.47
N ARG A 71 -1.16 1.22 5.67
CA ARG A 71 -0.64 2.23 6.59
C ARG A 71 -0.68 3.62 5.97
N ARG A 72 -1.22 4.56 6.74
CA ARG A 72 -1.31 5.98 6.40
C ARG A 72 -0.72 6.81 7.53
N VAL A 73 0.28 7.61 7.18
CA VAL A 73 0.83 8.63 8.07
C VAL A 73 0.14 9.95 7.74
N PHE A 74 -0.37 10.61 8.77
CA PHE A 74 -1.05 11.89 8.66
C PHE A 74 -0.28 12.92 9.48
N VAL A 75 -0.22 14.15 8.95
CA VAL A 75 0.43 15.28 9.62
C VAL A 75 -0.44 16.52 9.40
N VAL A 76 -0.79 17.19 10.50
CA VAL A 76 -1.50 18.47 10.52
C VAL A 76 -0.60 19.48 11.20
N ALA A 77 -0.21 20.53 10.49
CA ALA A 77 0.60 21.62 11.03
C ALA A 77 -0.21 22.91 11.06
N ARG A 78 -0.31 23.53 12.24
CA ARG A 78 -0.92 24.84 12.46
C ARG A 78 0.18 25.87 12.70
N ARG A 79 0.27 26.89 11.85
CA ARG A 79 1.16 28.03 12.06
C ARG A 79 0.45 29.03 12.98
N HIS A 80 1.09 29.42 14.08
CA HIS A 80 0.59 30.54 14.87
C HIS A 80 0.85 31.84 14.09
N GLN A 81 -0.23 32.57 13.78
CA GLN A 81 -0.11 33.93 13.28
C GLN A 81 0.21 34.82 14.49
N THR A 82 1.42 35.38 14.55
CA THR A 82 1.69 36.47 15.48
C THR A 82 0.79 37.64 15.10
N PRO A 83 -0.05 38.19 16.02
CA PRO A 83 -0.80 39.41 15.74
C PRO A 83 0.18 40.53 15.36
N ALA A 84 -0.20 41.34 14.38
CA ALA A 84 0.56 42.53 13.97
C ALA A 84 0.64 43.57 15.09
#